data_AF-A0A7S2K6L6-F1
#
_entry.id   AF-A0A7S2K6L6-F1
#
_cell.length_a   1.000
_cell.length_b   1.000
_cell.length_c   1.000
_cell.angle_alpha   90.00
_cell.angle_beta   90.00
_cell.angle_gamma   90.00
#
_symmetry.space_group_name_H-M   'P 1'
#
loop_
_entity.id
_entity.type
_entity.pdbx_description
1 polymer ?
#
loop_
_entity_poly.entity_id
_entity_poly.type
_entity_poly.pdbx_seq_one_letter_code
_entity_poly.pdbx_strand_id
1 'polypeptide(L)'
;ASSVEWSCQAERAARDEAAAKCRDLPQAPVIADHTGRVVLRPCRDLVRMCGMGINLEQYCPQTCGLCVAQPAEHFFGQLRSYQSYGHYAQIQQNAMQAKLMTRDEQYASQEDIGILAAYLWERLPSPGRGLCHGTRAGREQRWFMQAMPGFEVWGTEISALGAGFAHTISPWDFHDVPPGWEGRADFVYSNAMDHAYDPPRAVRAWMRSLSAEGVLVLDTQHVAGDVWQSAPMSDPYAASVAQLQRLILLAGPFELC
;
A
#
# COMPACT_ATOMS: atom_id res chain seq x y z
N ALA A 1 24.60 -10.03 -40.90
CA ALA A 1 24.47 -11.34 -40.22
C ALA A 1 25.39 -11.44 -39.01
N SER A 2 26.67 -11.07 -39.11
CA SER A 2 27.67 -11.22 -38.02
C SER A 2 27.51 -10.28 -36.81
N SER A 3 26.82 -9.14 -36.92
CA SER A 3 26.62 -8.22 -35.80
C SER A 3 25.50 -8.63 -34.83
N VAL A 4 24.51 -9.40 -35.32
CA VAL A 4 23.35 -9.83 -34.53
C VAL A 4 23.68 -11.07 -33.70
N GLU A 5 24.50 -11.98 -34.21
CA GLU A 5 24.95 -13.16 -33.45
C GLU A 5 25.89 -12.80 -32.29
N TRP A 6 26.74 -11.78 -32.45
CA TRP A 6 27.65 -11.31 -31.40
C TRP A 6 26.90 -10.65 -30.24
N SER A 7 25.86 -9.86 -30.54
CA SER A 7 24.95 -9.26 -29.55
C SER A 7 24.19 -10.34 -28.76
N CYS A 8 23.73 -11.39 -29.43
CA CYS A 8 22.95 -12.45 -28.78
C CYS A 8 23.79 -13.42 -27.92
N GLN A 9 25.09 -13.54 -28.22
CA GLN A 9 26.05 -14.29 -27.40
C GLN A 9 26.52 -13.48 -26.19
N ALA A 10 26.77 -12.17 -26.36
CA ALA A 10 27.12 -11.27 -25.27
C ALA A 10 25.97 -11.14 -24.24
N GLU A 11 24.72 -11.06 -24.70
CA GLU A 11 23.55 -11.04 -23.82
C GLU A 11 23.35 -12.36 -23.06
N ARG A 12 23.65 -13.51 -23.68
CA ARG A 12 23.60 -14.82 -23.01
C ARG A 12 24.70 -14.96 -21.96
N ALA A 13 25.93 -14.57 -22.30
CA ALA A 13 27.05 -14.58 -21.36
C ALA A 13 26.79 -13.67 -20.15
N ALA A 14 26.27 -12.45 -20.38
CA ALA A 14 25.89 -11.54 -19.30
C ALA A 14 24.76 -12.11 -18.42
N ARG A 15 23.76 -12.77 -19.03
CA ARG A 15 22.69 -13.46 -18.29
C ARG A 15 23.20 -14.63 -17.46
N ASP A 16 24.10 -15.45 -18.00
CA ASP A 16 24.65 -16.61 -17.31
C ASP A 16 25.61 -16.20 -16.17
N GLU A 17 26.37 -15.12 -16.36
CA GLU A 17 27.23 -14.53 -15.32
C GLU A 17 26.41 -13.91 -14.18
N ALA A 18 25.34 -13.17 -14.50
CA ALA A 18 24.41 -12.64 -13.50
C ALA A 18 23.68 -13.76 -12.73
N ALA A 19 23.28 -14.84 -13.41
CA ALA A 19 22.66 -16.01 -12.80
C ALA A 19 23.64 -16.82 -11.92
N ALA A 20 24.93 -16.81 -12.23
CA ALA A 20 25.97 -17.39 -11.38
C ALA A 20 26.21 -16.55 -10.11
N LYS A 21 26.21 -15.22 -10.21
CA LYS A 21 26.36 -14.31 -9.06
C LYS A 21 25.18 -14.37 -8.08
N CYS A 22 23.98 -14.71 -8.56
CA CYS A 22 22.79 -14.87 -7.72
C CYS A 22 22.66 -16.25 -7.05
N ARG A 23 23.52 -17.23 -7.39
CA ARG A 23 23.42 -18.62 -6.86
C ARG A 23 23.84 -18.73 -5.39
N ASP A 24 24.68 -17.81 -4.93
CA ASP A 24 25.26 -17.80 -3.57
C ASP A 24 24.61 -16.75 -2.65
N LEU A 25 23.55 -16.07 -3.11
CA LEU A 25 22.80 -15.13 -2.27
C LEU A 25 21.92 -15.90 -1.28
N PRO A 26 21.80 -15.43 -0.02
CA PRO A 26 20.88 -16.03 0.94
C PRO A 26 19.47 -16.02 0.36
N GLN A 27 18.77 -17.15 0.50
CA GLN A 27 17.41 -17.26 -0.03
C GLN A 27 16.51 -16.22 0.63
N ALA A 28 15.67 -15.56 -0.19
CA ALA A 28 14.68 -14.60 0.27
C ALA A 28 13.82 -15.21 1.40
N PRO A 29 13.30 -14.39 2.33
CA PRO A 29 12.49 -14.88 3.43
C PRO A 29 11.31 -15.71 2.92
N VAL A 30 11.03 -16.79 3.64
CA VAL A 30 9.91 -17.70 3.44
C VAL A 30 8.60 -16.91 3.53
N ILE A 31 7.84 -16.85 2.44
CA ILE A 31 6.47 -16.29 2.43
C ILE A 31 5.50 -17.47 2.29
N ALA A 32 4.55 -17.58 3.22
CA ALA A 32 3.43 -18.49 3.11
C ALA A 32 2.40 -17.91 2.14
N ASP A 33 1.96 -18.70 1.16
CA ASP A 33 0.84 -18.32 0.31
C ASP A 33 -0.51 -18.39 1.07
N HIS A 34 -1.59 -18.02 0.39
CA HIS A 34 -2.96 -18.03 0.93
C HIS A 34 -3.47 -19.42 1.36
N THR A 35 -2.71 -20.50 1.08
CA THR A 35 -2.99 -21.87 1.52
C THR A 35 -2.11 -22.31 2.70
N GLY A 36 -1.26 -21.41 3.21
CA GLY A 36 -0.28 -21.71 4.25
C GLY A 36 0.96 -22.47 3.73
N ARG A 37 1.14 -22.60 2.41
CA ARG A 37 2.32 -23.24 1.84
C ARG A 37 3.46 -22.23 1.72
N VAL A 38 4.60 -22.60 2.30
CA VAL A 38 5.87 -21.88 2.15
C VAL A 38 6.33 -21.97 0.70
N VAL A 39 6.35 -20.83 -0.01
CA VAL A 39 6.93 -20.75 -1.35
C VAL A 39 8.14 -19.83 -1.30
N LEU A 40 9.33 -20.41 -1.39
CA LEU A 40 10.57 -19.68 -1.65
C LEU A 40 10.52 -19.22 -3.11
N ARG A 41 10.22 -17.93 -3.34
CA ARG A 41 10.34 -17.35 -4.69
C ARG A 41 11.69 -16.66 -4.82
N PRO A 42 12.62 -17.17 -5.65
CA PRO A 42 13.87 -16.47 -5.90
C PRO A 42 13.59 -15.07 -6.45
N CYS A 43 14.42 -14.07 -6.12
CA CYS A 43 14.24 -12.67 -6.52
C CYS A 43 13.96 -12.49 -8.03
N ARG A 44 14.51 -13.38 -8.86
CA ARG A 44 14.28 -13.45 -10.31
C ARG A 44 12.79 -13.61 -10.69
N ASP A 45 12.01 -14.29 -9.87
CA ASP A 45 10.59 -14.58 -10.13
C ASP A 45 9.72 -13.36 -9.77
N LEU A 46 10.08 -12.61 -8.72
CA LEU A 46 9.45 -11.31 -8.39
C LEU A 46 9.69 -10.30 -9.52
N VAL A 47 10.93 -10.23 -10.04
CA VAL A 47 11.29 -9.30 -11.12
C VAL A 47 10.60 -9.63 -12.44
N ARG A 48 10.40 -10.92 -12.75
CA ARG A 48 9.60 -11.33 -13.92
C ARG A 48 8.13 -10.94 -13.81
N MET A 49 7.57 -10.93 -12.59
CA MET A 49 6.17 -10.55 -12.35
C MET A 49 5.93 -9.05 -12.46
N CYS A 50 6.93 -8.21 -12.15
CA CYS A 50 6.77 -6.76 -12.22
C CYS A 50 6.64 -6.22 -13.66
N GLY A 51 6.86 -7.02 -14.71
CA GLY A 51 6.70 -6.60 -16.11
C GLY A 51 7.65 -5.47 -16.59
N MET A 52 8.38 -4.83 -15.68
CA MET A 52 9.26 -3.73 -15.99
C MET A 52 10.56 -4.27 -16.58
N GLY A 53 10.94 -3.78 -17.77
CA GLY A 53 12.23 -4.05 -18.42
C GLY A 53 13.41 -3.42 -17.67
N ILE A 54 13.49 -3.59 -16.35
CA ILE A 54 14.50 -3.01 -15.48
C ILE A 54 15.76 -3.86 -15.54
N ASN A 55 16.88 -3.18 -15.77
CA ASN A 55 18.19 -3.79 -15.65
C ASN A 55 18.46 -4.20 -14.19
N LEU A 56 18.42 -5.52 -13.95
CA LEU A 56 18.61 -6.19 -12.66
C LEU A 56 19.87 -5.75 -11.91
N GLU A 57 20.94 -5.40 -12.63
CA GLU A 57 22.22 -5.01 -12.05
C GLU A 57 22.16 -3.67 -11.30
N GLN A 58 21.26 -2.76 -11.69
CA GLN A 58 21.06 -1.47 -11.00
C GLN A 58 20.09 -1.56 -9.82
N TYR A 59 19.14 -2.48 -9.85
CA TYR A 59 18.04 -2.54 -8.86
C TYR A 59 18.35 -3.45 -7.65
N CYS A 60 19.30 -4.40 -7.81
CA CYS A 60 19.51 -5.49 -6.86
C CYS A 60 20.25 -5.10 -5.57
N PRO A 61 21.36 -4.33 -5.57
CA PRO A 61 22.13 -4.13 -4.33
C PRO A 61 21.60 -3.00 -3.42
N GLN A 62 20.94 -1.99 -3.99
CA GLN A 62 20.57 -0.77 -3.25
C GLN A 62 19.07 -0.49 -3.15
N THR A 63 18.23 -1.16 -3.94
CA THR A 63 16.82 -0.73 -4.13
C THR A 63 15.80 -1.74 -3.62
N CYS A 64 16.00 -3.05 -3.84
CA CYS A 64 15.04 -4.06 -3.39
C CYS A 64 15.27 -4.61 -1.97
N GLY A 65 16.47 -4.45 -1.39
CA GLY A 65 16.78 -4.89 -0.03
C GLY A 65 16.64 -6.39 0.26
N LEU A 66 16.21 -7.21 -0.71
CA LEU A 66 15.93 -8.65 -0.56
C LEU A 66 17.16 -9.48 -0.20
N CYS A 67 18.35 -9.00 -0.56
CA CYS A 67 19.62 -9.70 -0.38
C CYS A 67 20.36 -9.26 0.88
N VAL A 68 19.91 -8.19 1.54
CA VAL A 68 20.51 -7.70 2.77
C VAL A 68 19.77 -8.38 3.92
N ALA A 69 20.49 -9.18 4.71
CA ALA A 69 19.99 -9.79 5.94
C ALA A 69 19.69 -8.72 7.01
N GLN A 70 18.75 -7.84 6.73
CA GLN A 70 18.13 -6.97 7.72
C GLN A 70 17.08 -7.80 8.46
N PRO A 71 16.87 -7.61 9.77
CA PRO A 71 15.81 -8.30 10.48
C PRO A 71 14.45 -8.01 9.81
N ALA A 72 13.55 -8.99 9.82
CA ALA A 72 12.28 -8.94 9.07
C ALA A 72 11.44 -7.67 9.34
N GLU A 73 11.62 -7.07 10.52
CA GLU A 73 11.06 -5.79 10.95
C GLU A 73 11.54 -4.57 10.14
N HIS A 74 12.55 -4.70 9.28
CA HIS A 74 12.97 -3.66 8.33
C HIS A 74 12.51 -3.96 6.91
N PHE A 75 11.94 -5.13 6.65
CA PHE A 75 11.65 -5.56 5.29
C PHE A 75 10.44 -4.80 4.70
N PHE A 76 9.40 -4.60 5.50
CA PHE A 76 8.22 -3.80 5.15
C PHE A 76 8.20 -2.40 5.76
N GLY A 77 9.07 -2.09 6.71
CA GLY A 77 8.99 -0.85 7.47
C GLY A 77 8.87 -1.14 8.96
N GLN A 78 8.98 -0.10 9.76
CA GLN A 78 8.99 -0.20 11.23
C GLN A 78 7.56 -0.15 11.77
N LEU A 79 7.25 -1.02 12.73
CA LEU A 79 5.93 -1.13 13.34
C LEU A 79 6.01 -1.06 14.86
N ARG A 80 5.15 -0.25 15.48
CA ARG A 80 5.11 -0.07 16.94
C ARG A 80 4.31 -1.20 17.56
N SER A 81 4.83 -1.78 18.63
CA SER A 81 4.09 -2.77 19.41
C SER A 81 3.01 -2.10 20.27
N TYR A 82 1.85 -2.75 20.38
CA TYR A 82 0.81 -2.43 21.36
C TYR A 82 0.60 -3.59 22.32
N GLN A 83 0.06 -3.29 23.51
CA GLN A 83 -0.33 -4.31 24.50
C GLN A 83 -1.37 -5.29 23.95
N SER A 84 -2.29 -4.81 23.11
CA SER A 84 -3.33 -5.59 22.45
C SER A 84 -3.91 -4.79 21.29
N TYR A 85 -4.69 -5.45 20.42
CA TYR A 85 -5.51 -4.77 19.42
C TYR A 85 -6.49 -3.77 20.06
N GLY A 86 -7.08 -4.11 21.20
CA GLY A 86 -7.99 -3.20 21.93
C GLY A 86 -7.29 -1.91 22.38
N HIS A 87 -6.02 -1.99 22.78
CA HIS A 87 -5.22 -0.81 23.13
C HIS A 87 -4.97 0.07 21.89
N TYR A 88 -4.62 -0.53 20.75
CA TYR A 88 -4.50 0.19 19.46
C TYR A 88 -5.80 0.89 19.07
N ALA A 89 -6.92 0.17 19.06
CA ALA A 89 -8.22 0.72 18.67
C ALA A 89 -8.68 1.87 19.58
N GLN A 90 -8.39 1.79 20.88
CA GLN A 90 -8.68 2.87 21.81
C GLN A 90 -7.83 4.12 21.53
N ILE A 91 -6.55 3.94 21.19
CA ILE A 91 -5.67 5.06 20.81
C ILE A 91 -6.19 5.76 19.55
N GLN A 92 -6.61 5.01 18.52
CA GLN A 92 -7.20 5.59 17.31
C GLN A 92 -8.48 6.36 17.61
N GLN A 93 -9.38 5.81 18.43
CA GLN A 93 -10.60 6.48 18.85
C GLN A 93 -10.32 7.80 19.58
N ASN A 94 -9.38 7.79 20.52
CA ASN A 94 -8.98 8.98 21.28
C ASN A 94 -8.37 10.06 20.36
N ALA A 95 -7.55 9.64 19.39
CA ALA A 95 -6.94 10.55 18.42
C ALA A 95 -8.00 11.24 17.54
N MET A 96 -9.00 10.49 17.03
CA MET A 96 -10.11 11.09 16.29
C MET A 96 -10.90 12.07 17.15
N GLN A 97 -11.27 11.70 18.38
CA GLN A 97 -12.01 12.57 19.28
C GLN A 97 -11.26 13.88 19.54
N ALA A 98 -9.95 13.81 19.80
CA ALA A 98 -9.12 14.99 19.97
C ALA A 98 -9.09 15.88 18.72
N LYS A 99 -8.84 15.29 17.53
CA LYS A 99 -8.76 16.04 16.27
C LYS A 99 -10.08 16.74 15.93
N LEU A 100 -11.23 16.08 16.11
CA LEU A 100 -12.55 16.67 15.86
C LEU A 100 -12.91 17.78 16.85
N MET A 101 -12.65 17.58 18.13
CA MET A 101 -13.11 18.51 19.17
C MET A 101 -12.18 19.70 19.38
N THR A 102 -10.90 19.58 19.02
CA THR A 102 -9.89 20.57 19.43
C THR A 102 -9.10 21.20 18.31
N ARG A 103 -9.02 20.58 17.11
CA ARG A 103 -8.05 21.03 16.10
C ARG A 103 -8.59 21.17 14.68
N ASP A 104 -9.75 20.58 14.37
CA ASP A 104 -10.30 20.47 13.01
C ASP A 104 -9.22 20.09 11.95
N GLU A 105 -8.26 19.26 12.38
CA GLU A 105 -7.12 18.87 11.56
C GLU A 105 -7.57 17.96 10.43
N GLN A 106 -7.02 18.16 9.25
CA GLN A 106 -7.25 17.28 8.10
C GLN A 106 -5.93 17.17 7.34
N TYR A 107 -5.46 15.94 7.12
CA TYR A 107 -4.17 15.71 6.49
C TYR A 107 -4.24 15.91 4.98
N ALA A 108 -5.13 15.19 4.29
CA ALA A 108 -5.37 15.40 2.87
C ALA A 108 -5.96 16.79 2.60
N SER A 109 -5.48 17.48 1.57
CA SER A 109 -6.09 18.73 1.10
C SER A 109 -7.11 18.47 -0.01
N GLN A 110 -8.07 19.38 -0.19
CA GLN A 110 -9.00 19.30 -1.31
C GLN A 110 -8.29 19.42 -2.67
N GLU A 111 -7.18 20.16 -2.72
CA GLU A 111 -6.37 20.34 -3.93
C GLU A 111 -5.69 19.03 -4.34
N ASP A 112 -5.06 18.34 -3.40
CA ASP A 112 -4.42 17.04 -3.65
C ASP A 112 -5.46 16.00 -4.11
N ILE A 113 -6.61 15.94 -3.43
CA ILE A 113 -7.71 15.07 -3.87
C ILE A 113 -8.20 15.45 -5.28
N GLY A 114 -8.22 16.74 -5.63
CA GLY A 114 -8.56 17.19 -6.98
C GLY A 114 -7.58 16.68 -8.04
N ILE A 115 -6.28 16.68 -7.76
CA ILE A 115 -5.24 16.13 -8.65
C ILE A 115 -5.43 14.62 -8.83
N LEU A 116 -5.63 13.89 -7.72
CA LEU A 116 -5.86 12.45 -7.75
C LEU A 116 -7.16 12.10 -8.49
N ALA A 117 -8.23 12.86 -8.25
CA ALA A 117 -9.50 12.70 -8.92
C ALA A 117 -9.38 12.89 -10.44
N ALA A 118 -8.62 13.89 -10.90
CA ALA A 118 -8.36 14.09 -12.32
C ALA A 118 -7.67 12.87 -12.95
N TYR A 119 -6.64 12.34 -12.29
CA TYR A 119 -5.94 11.13 -12.73
C TYR A 119 -6.87 9.91 -12.83
N LEU A 120 -7.73 9.70 -11.82
CA LEU A 120 -8.67 8.59 -11.75
C LEU A 120 -9.79 8.73 -12.80
N TRP A 121 -10.30 9.94 -13.01
CA TRP A 121 -11.35 10.23 -13.97
C TRP A 121 -10.97 9.89 -15.42
N GLU A 122 -9.69 10.04 -15.77
CA GLU A 122 -9.19 9.66 -17.10
C GLU A 122 -9.08 8.15 -17.33
N ARG A 123 -9.08 7.35 -16.26
CA ARG A 123 -8.75 5.91 -16.30
C ARG A 123 -9.93 5.02 -15.98
N LEU A 124 -10.82 5.49 -15.11
CA LEU A 124 -11.91 4.68 -14.59
C LEU A 124 -13.21 4.93 -15.35
N PRO A 125 -14.05 3.90 -15.53
CA PRO A 125 -15.39 4.09 -16.08
C PRO A 125 -16.25 4.96 -15.15
N SER A 126 -17.14 5.76 -15.74
CA SER A 126 -18.14 6.56 -15.03
C SER A 126 -19.55 6.11 -15.43
N PRO A 127 -20.50 5.95 -14.49
CA PRO A 127 -20.34 6.13 -13.03
C PRO A 127 -19.51 5.01 -12.40
N GLY A 128 -18.94 5.27 -11.21
CA GLY A 128 -18.09 4.33 -10.50
C GLY A 128 -18.23 4.41 -8.97
N ARG A 129 -17.48 3.56 -8.26
CA ARG A 129 -17.49 3.45 -6.80
C ARG A 129 -16.10 3.63 -6.22
N GLY A 130 -16.00 4.42 -5.16
CA GLY A 130 -14.74 4.66 -4.45
C GLY A 130 -14.82 4.27 -2.98
N LEU A 131 -13.70 3.83 -2.41
CA LEU A 131 -13.56 3.58 -0.98
C LEU A 131 -12.37 4.34 -0.41
N CYS A 132 -12.58 5.13 0.64
CA CYS A 132 -11.55 5.84 1.36
C CYS A 132 -11.32 5.18 2.73
N HIS A 133 -10.07 5.01 3.18
CA HIS A 133 -9.76 4.47 4.51
C HIS A 133 -9.16 5.53 5.43
N GLY A 134 -9.61 5.58 6.69
CA GLY A 134 -9.13 6.53 7.71
C GLY A 134 -9.80 7.91 7.64
N THR A 135 -11.08 7.95 7.27
CA THR A 135 -11.74 9.17 6.77
C THR A 135 -12.18 10.18 7.82
N ARG A 136 -12.14 9.84 9.12
CA ARG A 136 -12.53 10.75 10.22
C ARG A 136 -13.88 11.45 9.96
N ALA A 137 -13.85 12.72 9.55
CA ALA A 137 -15.03 13.57 9.30
C ALA A 137 -15.66 13.41 7.89
N GLY A 138 -15.15 12.50 7.06
CA GLY A 138 -15.69 12.19 5.75
C GLY A 138 -15.40 13.24 4.67
N ARG A 139 -14.27 13.97 4.76
CA ARG A 139 -13.95 15.07 3.85
C ARG A 139 -13.49 14.55 2.48
N GLU A 140 -12.67 13.51 2.47
CA GLU A 140 -12.10 12.91 1.26
C GLU A 140 -13.18 12.37 0.34
N GLN A 141 -14.18 11.66 0.88
CA GLN A 141 -15.32 11.16 0.11
C GLN A 141 -16.05 12.32 -0.57
N ARG A 142 -16.33 13.39 0.20
CA ARG A 142 -17.01 14.58 -0.32
C ARG A 142 -16.22 15.22 -1.45
N TRP A 143 -14.92 15.38 -1.29
CA TRP A 143 -14.07 16.00 -2.29
C TRP A 143 -13.96 15.16 -3.57
N PHE A 144 -13.82 13.83 -3.46
CA PHE A 144 -13.87 12.95 -4.63
C PHE A 144 -15.23 13.04 -5.34
N MET A 145 -16.35 12.97 -4.61
CA MET A 145 -17.69 13.07 -5.23
C MET A 145 -17.94 14.44 -5.89
N GLN A 146 -17.35 15.52 -5.38
CA GLN A 146 -17.38 16.84 -6.00
C GLN A 146 -16.55 16.90 -7.29
N ALA A 147 -15.36 16.28 -7.28
CA ALA A 147 -14.44 16.28 -8.41
C ALA A 147 -14.82 15.25 -9.51
N MET A 148 -15.54 14.20 -9.15
CA MET A 148 -15.93 13.09 -10.04
C MET A 148 -17.45 12.87 -10.01
N PRO A 149 -18.26 13.74 -10.64
CA PRO A 149 -19.71 13.60 -10.65
C PRO A 149 -20.16 12.24 -11.18
N GLY A 150 -21.07 11.58 -10.46
CA GLY A 150 -21.54 10.23 -10.79
C GLY A 150 -20.80 9.12 -10.06
N PHE A 151 -19.70 9.42 -9.35
CA PHE A 151 -19.09 8.45 -8.44
C PHE A 151 -19.80 8.41 -7.09
N GLU A 152 -19.95 7.20 -6.54
CA GLU A 152 -20.37 6.97 -5.17
C GLU A 152 -19.14 6.62 -4.31
N VAL A 153 -18.73 7.52 -3.41
CA VAL A 153 -17.52 7.33 -2.60
C VAL A 153 -17.88 7.17 -1.13
N TRP A 154 -17.45 6.06 -0.53
CA TRP A 154 -17.64 5.75 0.89
C TRP A 154 -16.32 5.78 1.64
N GLY A 155 -16.36 5.98 2.96
CA GLY A 155 -15.21 5.89 3.85
C GLY A 155 -15.34 4.82 4.90
N THR A 156 -14.24 4.36 5.49
CA THR A 156 -14.24 3.55 6.71
C THR A 156 -13.59 4.30 7.87
N GLU A 157 -14.18 4.18 9.06
CA GLU A 157 -13.67 4.80 10.28
C GLU A 157 -13.83 3.87 11.49
N ILE A 158 -12.72 3.58 12.19
CA ILE A 158 -12.68 2.64 13.32
C ILE A 158 -13.43 3.17 14.54
N SER A 159 -13.50 4.48 14.71
CA SER A 159 -14.26 5.12 15.78
C SER A 159 -15.75 5.12 15.51
N ALA A 160 -16.56 4.83 16.54
CA ALA A 160 -18.02 4.92 16.46
C ALA A 160 -18.53 6.35 16.18
N LEU A 161 -17.71 7.38 16.41
CA LEU A 161 -18.03 8.76 16.03
C LEU A 161 -18.17 8.91 14.51
N GLY A 162 -17.55 8.02 13.73
CA GLY A 162 -17.65 7.97 12.27
C GLY A 162 -19.10 7.85 11.76
N ALA A 163 -19.99 7.21 12.53
CA ALA A 163 -21.39 7.03 12.17
C ALA A 163 -22.18 8.35 12.04
N GLY A 164 -21.64 9.46 12.56
CA GLY A 164 -22.21 10.79 12.41
C GLY A 164 -21.91 11.47 11.06
N PHE A 165 -21.05 10.88 10.22
CA PHE A 165 -20.63 11.49 8.96
C PHE A 165 -21.24 10.77 7.75
N ALA A 166 -21.71 11.55 6.78
CA ALA A 166 -22.28 11.02 5.55
C ALA A 166 -21.28 10.13 4.81
N HIS A 167 -21.78 9.09 4.13
CA HIS A 167 -20.97 8.15 3.35
C HIS A 167 -19.79 7.56 4.14
N THR A 168 -20.00 7.24 5.41
CA THR A 168 -18.98 6.63 6.28
C THR A 168 -19.51 5.33 6.90
N ILE A 169 -18.77 4.24 6.70
CA ILE A 169 -18.98 2.93 7.31
C ILE A 169 -18.24 2.95 8.64
N SER A 170 -18.99 2.91 9.73
CA SER A 170 -18.44 3.05 11.08
C SER A 170 -19.33 2.34 12.12
N PRO A 171 -18.73 1.77 13.17
CA PRO A 171 -17.29 1.57 13.34
C PRO A 171 -16.78 0.47 12.38
N TRP A 172 -15.67 0.73 11.70
CA TRP A 172 -15.05 -0.23 10.79
C TRP A 172 -13.53 -0.09 10.76
N ASP A 173 -12.83 -1.19 11.03
CA ASP A 173 -11.38 -1.25 10.90
C ASP A 173 -10.99 -1.47 9.43
N PHE A 174 -10.15 -0.60 8.88
CA PHE A 174 -9.69 -0.69 7.50
C PHE A 174 -8.80 -1.92 7.23
N HIS A 175 -8.42 -2.69 8.25
CA HIS A 175 -7.77 -3.99 8.10
C HIS A 175 -8.72 -5.09 7.59
N ASP A 176 -10.02 -4.80 7.50
CA ASP A 176 -11.06 -5.70 7.00
C ASP A 176 -11.83 -5.11 5.82
N VAL A 177 -12.27 -5.97 4.90
CA VAL A 177 -13.10 -5.58 3.77
C VAL A 177 -14.53 -5.31 4.26
N PRO A 178 -15.09 -4.11 4.06
CA PRO A 178 -16.47 -3.84 4.45
C PRO A 178 -17.47 -4.76 3.73
N PRO A 179 -18.60 -5.14 4.35
CA PRO A 179 -19.58 -6.02 3.72
C PRO A 179 -20.08 -5.42 2.39
N GLY A 180 -20.05 -6.22 1.33
CA GLY A 180 -20.48 -5.78 -0.01
C GLY A 180 -19.44 -4.98 -0.79
N TRP A 181 -18.20 -4.85 -0.30
CA TRP A 181 -17.13 -4.14 -1.01
C TRP A 181 -16.09 -5.03 -1.70
N GLU A 182 -16.08 -6.33 -1.45
CA GLU A 182 -15.15 -7.25 -2.12
C GLU A 182 -15.35 -7.25 -3.64
N GLY A 183 -14.30 -6.86 -4.38
CA GLY A 183 -14.34 -6.79 -5.84
C GLY A 183 -15.17 -5.63 -6.42
N ARG A 184 -15.49 -4.59 -5.64
CA ARG A 184 -16.51 -3.60 -6.02
C ARG A 184 -16.03 -2.15 -6.15
N ALA A 185 -14.86 -1.81 -5.65
CA ALA A 185 -14.33 -0.45 -5.71
C ALA A 185 -13.56 -0.24 -7.01
N ASP A 186 -13.92 0.77 -7.79
CA ASP A 186 -13.13 1.20 -8.95
C ASP A 186 -11.88 1.95 -8.52
N PHE A 187 -11.89 2.54 -7.31
CA PHE A 187 -10.68 2.94 -6.63
C PHE A 187 -10.76 2.76 -5.12
N VAL A 188 -9.60 2.54 -4.51
CA VAL A 188 -9.40 2.65 -3.06
C VAL A 188 -8.37 3.76 -2.81
N TYR A 189 -8.66 4.68 -1.90
CA TYR A 189 -7.76 5.73 -1.46
C TYR A 189 -7.46 5.59 0.03
N SER A 190 -6.21 5.76 0.43
CA SER A 190 -5.88 5.93 1.85
C SER A 190 -4.68 6.85 2.05
N ASN A 191 -4.81 7.73 3.03
CA ASN A 191 -3.72 8.47 3.65
C ASN A 191 -3.38 8.00 5.08
N ALA A 192 -3.83 6.78 5.43
CA ALA A 192 -3.80 6.26 6.80
C ALA A 192 -2.91 5.01 6.93
N MET A 193 -1.94 4.83 6.03
CA MET A 193 -1.04 3.68 6.06
C MET A 193 -0.20 3.66 7.35
N ASP A 194 0.27 4.82 7.78
CA ASP A 194 0.99 5.03 9.03
C ASP A 194 0.15 4.71 10.28
N HIS A 195 -1.18 4.73 10.16
CA HIS A 195 -2.12 4.29 11.21
C HIS A 195 -2.31 2.77 11.28
N ALA A 196 -1.74 1.98 10.36
CA ALA A 196 -1.99 0.54 10.26
C ALA A 196 -1.29 -0.26 11.37
N TYR A 197 -2.08 -1.02 12.14
CA TYR A 197 -1.59 -1.98 13.13
C TYR A 197 -1.01 -3.24 12.47
N ASP A 198 -1.52 -3.64 11.30
CA ASP A 198 -1.05 -4.76 10.49
C ASP A 198 -1.05 -4.32 9.01
N PRO A 199 0.00 -3.60 8.56
CA PRO A 199 0.07 -3.06 7.21
C PRO A 199 -0.12 -4.11 6.09
N PRO A 200 0.47 -5.33 6.18
CA PRO A 200 0.18 -6.39 5.21
C PRO A 200 -1.29 -6.79 5.15
N ARG A 201 -1.99 -6.89 6.29
CA ARG A 201 -3.42 -7.17 6.31
C ARG A 201 -4.23 -6.02 5.71
N ALA A 202 -3.90 -4.77 6.06
CA ALA A 202 -4.56 -3.59 5.52
C ALA A 202 -4.48 -3.57 3.99
N VAL A 203 -3.27 -3.64 3.42
CA VAL A 203 -3.10 -3.63 1.96
C VAL A 203 -3.84 -4.79 1.30
N ARG A 204 -3.82 -6.00 1.86
CA ARG A 204 -4.61 -7.12 1.31
C ARG A 204 -6.11 -6.86 1.33
N ALA A 205 -6.65 -6.26 2.39
CA ALA A 205 -8.06 -5.89 2.45
C ALA A 205 -8.41 -4.82 1.42
N TRP A 206 -7.54 -3.82 1.25
CA TRP A 206 -7.72 -2.74 0.28
C TRP A 206 -7.71 -3.29 -1.15
N MET A 207 -6.74 -4.14 -1.48
CA MET A 207 -6.66 -4.80 -2.78
C MET A 207 -7.86 -5.72 -3.03
N ARG A 208 -8.36 -6.45 -2.02
CA ARG A 208 -9.58 -7.27 -2.15
C ARG A 208 -10.85 -6.45 -2.38
N SER A 209 -10.85 -5.17 -1.98
CA SER A 209 -11.99 -4.29 -2.21
C SER A 209 -12.05 -3.81 -3.66
N LEU A 210 -10.93 -3.81 -4.38
CA LEU A 210 -10.86 -3.33 -5.76
C LEU A 210 -11.55 -4.27 -6.74
N SER A 211 -12.22 -3.69 -7.74
CA SER A 211 -12.61 -4.39 -8.96
C SER A 211 -11.37 -4.82 -9.77
N ALA A 212 -11.56 -5.64 -10.80
CA ALA A 212 -10.45 -6.18 -11.60
C ALA A 212 -9.57 -5.08 -12.25
N GLU A 213 -10.18 -3.96 -12.60
CA GLU A 213 -9.52 -2.79 -13.21
C GLU A 213 -9.35 -1.64 -12.20
N GLY A 214 -9.55 -1.92 -10.92
CA GLY A 214 -9.56 -0.91 -9.87
C GLY A 214 -8.17 -0.37 -9.54
N VAL A 215 -8.11 0.87 -9.07
CA VAL A 215 -6.86 1.56 -8.73
C VAL A 215 -6.71 1.73 -7.22
N LEU A 216 -5.58 1.27 -6.64
CA LEU A 216 -5.18 1.64 -5.29
C LEU A 216 -4.35 2.93 -5.32
N VAL A 217 -4.79 3.95 -4.59
CA VAL A 217 -4.07 5.20 -4.36
C VAL A 217 -3.62 5.25 -2.91
N LEU A 218 -2.30 5.21 -2.69
CA LEU A 218 -1.68 5.39 -1.39
C LEU A 218 -1.03 6.76 -1.31
N ASP A 219 -1.61 7.62 -0.50
CA ASP A 219 -1.05 8.91 -0.12
C ASP A 219 -0.26 8.71 1.18
N THR A 220 1.05 8.87 1.12
CA THR A 220 1.92 8.55 2.25
C THR A 220 2.91 9.69 2.46
N GLN A 221 3.12 10.03 3.72
CA GLN A 221 4.28 10.83 4.06
C GLN A 221 5.54 9.98 3.94
N HIS A 222 6.55 10.52 3.27
CA HIS A 222 7.90 9.99 3.33
C HIS A 222 8.50 10.32 4.69
N VAL A 223 8.55 9.34 5.60
CA VAL A 223 9.32 9.47 6.84
C VAL A 223 10.73 8.96 6.59
N ALA A 224 11.70 9.87 6.50
CA ALA A 224 13.12 9.52 6.41
C ALA A 224 13.77 9.56 7.82
N GLY A 225 14.44 8.47 8.21
CA GLY A 225 15.33 8.43 9.39
C GLY A 225 14.64 8.12 10.73
N ASP A 226 15.35 8.43 11.84
CA ASP A 226 14.99 8.11 13.24
C ASP A 226 13.73 8.84 13.77
N VAL A 227 13.03 9.59 12.90
CA VAL A 227 11.84 10.38 13.23
C VAL A 227 10.67 9.51 13.71
N TRP A 228 10.67 8.20 13.39
CA TRP A 228 9.62 7.26 13.80
C TRP A 228 9.43 7.17 15.33
N GLN A 229 10.50 7.33 16.12
CA GLN A 229 10.37 7.31 17.59
C GLN A 229 9.61 8.53 18.13
N SER A 230 9.57 9.62 17.37
CA SER A 230 8.83 10.83 17.71
C SER A 230 7.39 10.84 17.21
N ALA A 231 7.01 9.87 16.35
CA ALA A 231 5.65 9.75 15.85
C ALA A 231 4.67 9.48 17.01
N PRO A 232 3.45 10.05 16.96
CA PRO A 232 2.45 9.82 17.99
C PRO A 232 2.05 8.34 18.02
N MET A 233 1.51 7.89 19.16
CA MET A 233 1.05 6.51 19.31
C MET A 233 -0.07 6.11 18.33
N SER A 234 -0.72 7.07 17.66
CA SER A 234 -1.71 6.83 16.61
C SER A 234 -1.08 6.43 15.27
N ASP A 235 0.22 6.60 15.09
CA ASP A 235 0.90 6.43 13.81
C ASP A 235 1.97 5.33 13.99
N PRO A 236 1.57 4.06 14.22
CA PRO A 236 2.50 2.99 14.57
C PRO A 236 3.45 2.58 13.46
N TYR A 237 3.15 2.89 12.21
CA TYR A 237 3.85 2.34 11.07
C TYR A 237 4.60 3.42 10.29
N ALA A 238 5.85 3.13 9.91
CA ALA A 238 6.58 3.95 8.95
C ALA A 238 7.34 3.07 7.97
N ALA A 239 7.33 3.50 6.71
CA ALA A 239 8.03 2.83 5.64
C ALA A 239 8.56 3.87 4.64
N SER A 240 9.72 3.57 4.07
CA SER A 240 10.18 4.21 2.84
C SER A 240 9.30 3.78 1.65
N VAL A 241 9.33 4.54 0.55
CA VAL A 241 8.61 4.13 -0.68
C VAL A 241 9.06 2.77 -1.19
N ALA A 242 10.34 2.43 -1.11
CA ALA A 242 10.81 1.11 -1.53
C ALA A 242 10.21 -0.01 -0.67
N GLN A 243 10.02 0.22 0.63
CA GLN A 243 9.36 -0.73 1.53
C GLN A 243 7.85 -0.83 1.26
N LEU A 244 7.18 0.29 1.00
CA LEU A 244 5.77 0.30 0.59
C LEU A 244 5.56 -0.42 -0.74
N GLN A 245 6.41 -0.18 -1.74
CA GLN A 245 6.36 -0.90 -3.01
C GLN A 245 6.48 -2.42 -2.81
N ARG A 246 7.38 -2.88 -1.93
CA ARG A 246 7.50 -4.31 -1.59
C ARG A 246 6.26 -4.85 -0.89
N LEU A 247 5.70 -4.08 0.05
CA LEU A 247 4.49 -4.45 0.77
C LEU A 247 3.34 -4.67 -0.21
N ILE A 248 3.15 -3.72 -1.14
CA ILE A 248 2.14 -3.80 -2.18
C ILE A 248 2.42 -5.02 -3.06
N LEU A 249 3.65 -5.22 -3.56
CA LEU A 249 4.01 -6.32 -4.51
C LEU A 249 3.71 -7.72 -3.97
N LEU A 250 3.58 -7.88 -2.66
CA LEU A 250 3.25 -9.16 -2.04
C LEU A 250 1.75 -9.31 -1.75
N ALA A 251 0.95 -8.26 -1.88
CA ALA A 251 -0.48 -8.29 -1.62
C ALA A 251 -1.30 -8.93 -2.75
N GLY A 252 -0.78 -8.98 -3.98
CA GLY A 252 -1.47 -9.60 -5.11
C GLY A 252 -0.83 -9.30 -6.48
N PRO A 253 -1.41 -9.79 -7.58
CA PRO A 253 -1.03 -9.38 -8.94
C PRO A 253 -1.64 -8.02 -9.27
N PHE A 254 -0.83 -7.06 -9.75
CA PHE A 254 -1.26 -5.74 -10.22
C PHE A 254 -0.13 -5.06 -11.00
N GLU A 255 -0.42 -3.91 -11.60
CA GLU A 255 0.55 -3.03 -12.26
C GLU A 255 0.87 -1.83 -11.36
N LEU A 256 2.16 -1.50 -11.21
CA LEU A 256 2.59 -0.27 -10.54
C LEU A 256 2.74 0.82 -11.61
N CYS A 257 1.91 1.86 -11.51
CA CYS A 257 1.93 3.02 -12.40
C CYS A 257 2.72 4.18 -11.78
#